data_AF-A0A1A8NK77-F1
#
_entry.id   AF-A0A1A8NK77-F1
#
_cell.length_a   1.000
_cell.length_b   1.000
_cell.length_c   1.000
_cell.angle_alpha   90.00
_cell.angle_beta   90.00
_cell.angle_gamma   90.00
#
_symmetry.space_group_name_H-M   'P 1'
#
loop_
_entity.id
_entity.type
_entity.pdbx_description
1 polymer ?
#
loop_
_entity_poly.entity_id
_entity_poly.type
_entity_poly.pdbx_seq_one_letter_code
_entity_poly.pdbx_strand_id
1 'polypeptide(L)'
;MKSSTAIAFSIVVVLTFLGFSEGRSVRSLGVEPHCRCIETESRRIGRHIEKFELISANSHCERLEIIATLKKSGKEVCLNPEAPWVRKLIETMFPTKPTQRHEKDASPSEQV
;
A
#
# COMPACT_ATOMS: atom_id res chain seq x y z
N MET A 1 16.16 13.76 59.87
CA MET A 1 16.84 14.28 58.65
C MET A 1 17.34 13.19 57.69
N LYS A 2 17.39 11.90 58.10
CA LYS A 2 17.87 10.77 57.27
C LYS A 2 16.84 10.22 56.27
N SER A 3 15.54 10.42 56.54
CA SER A 3 14.46 9.98 55.64
C SER A 3 14.32 10.87 54.40
N SER A 4 14.62 12.17 54.53
CA SER A 4 14.50 13.15 53.44
C SER A 4 15.46 12.84 52.29
N THR A 5 16.69 12.43 52.62
CA THR A 5 17.68 12.01 51.61
C THR A 5 17.29 10.69 50.95
N ALA A 6 16.79 9.71 51.70
CA ALA A 6 16.31 8.44 51.17
C ALA A 6 15.11 8.58 50.22
N ILE A 7 14.19 9.51 50.52
CA ILE A 7 13.05 9.86 49.66
C ILE A 7 13.55 10.50 48.36
N ALA A 8 14.49 11.45 48.46
CA ALA A 8 15.08 12.09 47.28
C ALA A 8 15.78 11.08 46.35
N PHE A 9 16.57 10.16 46.91
CA PHE A 9 17.21 9.10 46.12
C PHE A 9 16.18 8.17 45.44
N SER A 10 15.13 7.79 46.16
CA SER A 10 14.08 6.92 45.61
C SER A 10 13.35 7.58 44.44
N ILE A 11 13.04 8.88 44.55
CA ILE A 11 12.39 9.66 43.49
C ILE A 11 13.29 9.78 42.26
N VAL A 12 14.59 10.09 42.45
CA VAL A 12 15.56 10.20 41.35
C VAL A 12 15.68 8.87 40.60
N VAL A 13 15.73 7.75 41.33
CA VAL A 13 15.79 6.40 40.75
C VAL A 13 14.52 6.07 39.95
N VAL A 14 13.33 6.39 40.47
CA VAL A 14 12.07 6.18 39.74
C VAL A 14 12.00 7.04 38.47
N LEU A 15 12.45 8.29 38.52
CA LEU A 15 12.47 9.18 37.36
C LEU A 15 13.45 8.72 36.27
N THR A 16 14.59 8.13 36.63
CA THR A 16 15.52 7.56 35.64
C THR A 16 14.96 6.28 35.01
N PHE A 17 14.28 5.42 35.78
CA PHE A 17 13.59 4.23 35.24
C PHE A 17 12.46 4.60 34.28
N LEU A 18 11.66 5.63 34.59
CA LEU A 18 10.60 6.12 33.70
C LEU A 18 11.14 6.81 32.45
N GLY A 19 12.28 7.50 32.56
CA GLY A 19 12.99 8.13 31.43
C GLY A 19 13.71 7.15 30.51
N PHE A 20 14.11 5.97 31.01
CA PHE A 20 14.73 4.89 30.22
C PHE A 20 13.69 4.01 29.50
N SER A 21 12.41 4.39 29.48
CA SER A 21 11.40 3.74 28.64
C SER A 21 11.56 4.13 27.16
N GLU A 22 12.77 4.03 26.61
CA GLU A 22 12.96 3.95 25.16
C GLU A 22 12.63 2.52 24.74
N GLY A 23 11.46 2.38 24.11
CA GLY A 23 11.06 1.13 23.49
C GLY A 23 9.74 0.55 23.98
N ARG A 24 8.67 1.36 24.01
CA ARG A 24 7.41 0.81 23.49
C ARG A 24 7.62 0.59 22.00
N SER A 25 8.28 -0.52 21.66
CA SER A 25 8.07 -1.11 20.36
C SER A 25 6.61 -1.55 20.39
N VAL A 26 5.73 -0.68 19.86
CA VAL A 26 4.50 -1.17 19.26
C VAL A 26 5.02 -2.10 18.20
N ARG A 27 5.13 -3.38 18.56
CA ARG A 27 5.29 -4.46 17.61
C ARG A 27 4.02 -4.36 16.80
N SER A 28 4.06 -3.58 15.71
CA SER A 28 2.99 -3.50 14.74
C SER A 28 2.77 -4.94 14.32
N LEU A 29 1.71 -5.53 14.85
CA LEU A 29 1.23 -6.83 14.45
C LEU A 29 0.82 -6.67 12.99
N GLY A 30 1.65 -7.16 12.08
CA GLY A 30 1.49 -6.97 10.64
C GLY A 30 2.16 -5.67 10.17
N VAL A 31 3.30 -5.80 9.51
CA VAL A 31 3.60 -4.88 8.41
C VAL A 31 2.59 -5.24 7.33
N GLU A 32 1.43 -4.58 7.36
CA GLU A 32 0.53 -4.56 6.23
C GLU A 32 1.36 -4.06 5.03
N PRO A 33 1.45 -4.80 3.91
CA PRO A 33 2.15 -4.34 2.73
C PRO A 33 1.69 -2.91 2.38
N HIS A 34 2.62 -1.94 2.42
CA HIS A 34 2.33 -0.54 2.19
C HIS A 34 2.09 -0.27 0.70
N CYS A 35 0.91 -0.62 0.22
CA CYS A 35 0.40 -0.18 -1.08
C CYS A 35 0.43 1.35 -1.18
N ARG A 36 0.70 1.90 -2.37
CA ARG A 36 0.71 3.37 -2.59
C ARG A 36 -0.69 3.97 -2.39
N CYS A 37 -1.72 3.19 -2.68
CA CYS A 37 -3.13 3.57 -2.64
C CYS A 37 -3.80 3.12 -1.34
N ILE A 38 -4.18 4.10 -0.53
CA ILE A 38 -5.01 3.93 0.67
C ILE A 38 -6.49 3.96 0.29
N GLU A 39 -6.88 4.92 -0.54
CA GLU A 39 -8.24 5.10 -1.04
C GLU A 39 -8.26 5.06 -2.57
N THR A 40 -9.40 4.67 -3.14
CA THR A 40 -9.58 4.63 -4.60
C THR A 40 -10.76 5.49 -5.03
N GLU A 41 -10.60 6.16 -6.16
CA GLU A 41 -11.62 6.98 -6.80
C GLU A 41 -12.36 6.20 -7.87
N SER A 42 -13.68 6.12 -7.69
CA SER A 42 -14.60 5.50 -8.64
C SER A 42 -15.32 6.54 -9.50
N ARG A 43 -15.20 7.84 -9.19
CA ARG A 43 -15.85 8.93 -9.93
C ARG A 43 -15.33 8.99 -11.36
N ARG A 44 -16.21 9.31 -12.31
CA ARG A 44 -15.89 9.34 -13.74
C ARG A 44 -15.02 10.55 -14.11
N ILE A 45 -13.72 10.44 -13.87
CA ILE A 45 -12.73 11.51 -14.11
C ILE A 45 -11.86 11.30 -15.35
N GLY A 46 -12.10 10.24 -16.14
CA GLY A 46 -11.27 9.84 -17.29
C GLY A 46 -10.89 10.96 -18.27
N ARG A 47 -11.79 11.93 -18.53
CA ARG A 47 -11.50 13.08 -19.42
C ARG A 47 -10.37 13.99 -18.91
N HIS A 48 -10.13 14.00 -17.60
CA HIS A 48 -9.14 14.83 -16.93
C HIS A 48 -7.83 14.09 -16.67
N ILE A 49 -7.72 12.81 -17.05
CA ILE A 49 -6.50 12.01 -16.87
C ILE A 49 -5.51 12.34 -17.99
N GLU A 50 -4.28 12.65 -17.61
CA GLU A 50 -3.16 12.89 -18.52
C GLU A 50 -2.41 11.60 -18.84
N LYS A 51 -2.01 10.89 -17.80
CA LYS A 51 -1.29 9.62 -17.84
C LYS A 51 -1.77 8.74 -16.70
N PHE A 52 -1.51 7.44 -16.80
CA PHE A 52 -1.74 6.52 -15.70
C PHE A 52 -0.69 5.41 -15.70
N GLU A 53 -0.51 4.83 -14.53
CA GLU A 53 0.42 3.75 -14.22
C GLU A 53 -0.37 2.56 -13.69
N LEU A 54 -0.06 1.37 -14.20
CA LEU A 54 -0.60 0.11 -13.73
C LEU A 54 0.49 -0.60 -12.93
N ILE A 55 0.25 -0.83 -11.64
CA ILE A 55 1.20 -1.47 -10.74
C ILE A 55 0.63 -2.81 -10.34
N SER A 56 1.17 -3.88 -10.90
CA SER A 56 0.80 -5.25 -10.56
C SER A 56 1.15 -5.58 -9.11
N ALA A 57 0.41 -6.57 -8.58
CA ALA A 57 0.73 -7.16 -7.28
C ALA A 57 2.21 -7.61 -7.24
N ASN A 58 2.88 -7.30 -6.14
CA ASN A 58 4.29 -7.56 -5.90
C ASN A 58 4.53 -7.90 -4.42
N SER A 59 5.78 -8.18 -4.03
CA SER A 59 6.14 -8.54 -2.65
C SER A 59 5.82 -7.47 -1.60
N HIS A 60 5.59 -6.23 -2.00
CA HIS A 60 5.30 -5.08 -1.13
C HIS A 60 3.83 -4.63 -1.19
N CYS A 61 3.03 -5.11 -2.14
CA CYS A 61 1.60 -4.85 -2.25
C CYS A 61 0.94 -5.99 -3.03
N GLU A 62 0.07 -6.76 -2.38
CA GLU A 62 -0.64 -7.88 -3.00
C GLU A 62 -1.79 -7.46 -3.92
N ARG A 63 -2.13 -6.16 -3.93
CA ARG A 63 -3.22 -5.59 -4.73
C ARG A 63 -2.68 -4.97 -6.01
N LEU A 64 -3.48 -5.07 -7.08
CA LEU A 64 -3.28 -4.26 -8.28
C LEU A 64 -3.62 -2.80 -7.96
N GLU A 65 -2.72 -1.88 -8.32
CA GLU A 65 -2.95 -0.44 -8.18
C GLU A 65 -2.98 0.24 -9.55
N ILE A 66 -3.88 1.22 -9.69
CA ILE A 66 -3.99 2.04 -10.89
C ILE A 66 -3.87 3.49 -10.44
N ILE A 67 -2.79 4.16 -10.82
CA ILE A 67 -2.51 5.54 -10.39
C ILE A 67 -2.55 6.45 -11.61
N ALA A 68 -3.46 7.41 -11.59
CA ALA A 68 -3.64 8.38 -12.68
C ALA A 68 -3.15 9.77 -12.27
N THR A 69 -2.53 10.49 -13.20
CA THR A 69 -2.16 11.90 -13.02
C THR A 69 -3.18 12.79 -13.72
N LEU A 70 -3.69 13.81 -13.02
CA LEU A 70 -4.69 14.74 -13.53
C LEU A 70 -4.06 15.89 -14.35
N LYS A 71 -4.56 16.14 -15.56
CA LYS A 71 -4.07 17.17 -16.50
C LYS A 71 -3.95 18.58 -15.90
N LYS A 72 -4.97 19.00 -15.15
CA LYS A 72 -5.06 20.39 -14.68
C LYS A 72 -4.20 20.66 -13.45
N SER A 73 -4.10 19.68 -12.56
CA SER A 73 -3.49 19.87 -11.24
C SER A 73 -2.17 19.12 -11.07
N GLY A 74 -1.83 18.19 -11.98
CA GLY A 74 -0.71 17.27 -11.82
C GLY A 74 -0.86 16.28 -10.65
N LYS A 75 -2.00 16.29 -9.96
CA LYS A 75 -2.23 15.44 -8.78
C LYS A 75 -2.40 13.98 -9.21
N GLU A 76 -1.82 13.10 -8.42
CA GLU A 76 -2.03 11.67 -8.54
C GLU A 76 -3.33 11.25 -7.82
N VAL A 77 -4.04 10.32 -8.44
CA VAL A 77 -5.27 9.74 -7.90
C VAL A 77 -5.30 8.24 -8.19
N CYS A 78 -5.57 7.45 -7.17
CA CYS A 78 -5.75 6.02 -7.31
C CYS A 78 -7.14 5.72 -7.86
N LEU A 79 -7.24 4.87 -8.89
CA LEU A 79 -8.50 4.51 -9.53
C LEU A 79 -8.99 3.14 -9.06
N ASN A 80 -10.30 3.00 -8.89
CA ASN A 80 -10.90 1.71 -8.54
C ASN A 80 -10.94 0.77 -9.78
N PRO A 81 -10.24 -0.39 -9.78
CA PRO A 81 -10.28 -1.33 -10.89
C PRO A 81 -11.67 -1.93 -11.16
N GLU A 82 -12.56 -1.96 -10.17
CA GLU A 82 -13.92 -2.49 -10.31
C GLU A 82 -14.85 -1.54 -11.07
N ALA A 83 -14.49 -0.25 -11.19
CA ALA A 83 -15.33 0.72 -11.88
C ALA A 83 -15.32 0.47 -13.41
N PRO A 84 -16.50 0.33 -14.06
CA PRO A 84 -16.57 -0.03 -15.48
C PRO A 84 -15.85 0.93 -16.44
N TRP A 85 -15.77 2.22 -16.07
CA TRP A 85 -15.07 3.22 -16.89
C TRP A 85 -13.54 3.10 -16.79
N VAL A 86 -13.02 2.62 -15.65
CA VAL A 86 -11.59 2.39 -15.44
C VAL A 86 -11.13 1.20 -16.27
N ARG A 87 -11.92 0.13 -16.32
CA ARG A 87 -11.67 -1.01 -17.21
C ARG A 87 -11.57 -0.59 -18.68
N LYS A 88 -12.51 0.22 -19.15
CA LYS A 88 -12.49 0.79 -20.51
C LYS A 88 -11.28 1.69 -20.76
N LEU A 89 -10.85 2.46 -19.76
CA LEU A 89 -9.66 3.30 -19.86
C LEU A 89 -8.42 2.43 -20.11
N ILE A 90 -8.26 1.34 -19.34
CA ILE A 90 -7.16 0.38 -19.47
C ILE A 90 -7.18 -0.25 -20.87
N GLU A 91 -8.34 -0.74 -21.32
CA GLU A 91 -8.49 -1.35 -22.65
C GLU A 91 -8.15 -0.37 -23.79
N THR A 92 -8.46 0.92 -23.63
CA THR A 92 -8.19 1.94 -24.66
C THR A 92 -6.72 2.30 -24.73
N MET A 93 -6.04 2.41 -23.58
CA MET A 93 -4.63 2.84 -23.53
C MET A 93 -3.64 1.68 -23.68
N PHE A 94 -4.01 0.50 -23.22
CA PHE A 94 -3.30 -0.75 -23.46
C PHE A 94 -4.19 -1.65 -24.32
N PRO A 95 -4.37 -1.33 -25.62
CA PRO A 95 -5.07 -2.23 -26.52
C PRO A 95 -4.30 -3.54 -26.49
N THR A 96 -4.92 -4.57 -25.91
CA THR A 96 -4.42 -5.92 -26.06
C THR A 96 -4.40 -6.14 -27.56
N LYS A 97 -3.20 -6.25 -28.16
CA LYS A 97 -3.09 -7.14 -29.32
C LYS A 97 -3.72 -8.44 -28.84
N PRO A 98 -4.57 -9.12 -29.63
CA PRO A 98 -5.08 -10.41 -29.23
C PRO A 98 -3.88 -11.33 -29.01
N THR A 99 -3.42 -11.38 -27.77
CA THR A 99 -2.45 -12.34 -27.30
C THR A 99 -3.25 -13.63 -27.37
N GLN A 100 -2.93 -14.43 -28.38
CA GLN A 100 -3.27 -15.84 -28.43
C GLN A 100 -3.22 -16.36 -27.00
N ARG A 101 -4.35 -16.88 -26.52
CA ARG A 101 -4.35 -17.78 -25.37
C ARG A 101 -3.38 -18.90 -25.71
N HIS A 102 -2.15 -18.82 -25.22
CA HIS A 102 -1.54 -19.99 -24.62
C HIS A 102 -2.26 -20.07 -23.25
N GLU A 103 -3.29 -20.88 -22.97
CA GLU A 103 -3.60 -22.26 -23.40
C GLU A 103 -2.34 -23.11 -23.59
N LYS A 104 -1.41 -22.99 -22.63
CA LYS A 104 -0.42 -24.01 -22.30
C LYS A 104 -0.11 -23.94 -20.80
N ASP A 105 -1.13 -24.11 -19.98
CA ASP A 105 -1.01 -24.76 -18.68
C ASP A 105 -2.23 -25.68 -18.49
N ALA A 106 -2.65 -26.33 -19.57
CA ALA A 106 -3.13 -27.69 -19.42
C ALA A 106 -1.90 -28.51 -19.04
N SER A 107 -1.79 -28.88 -17.76
CA SER A 107 -1.08 -30.10 -17.39
C SER A 107 -2.03 -31.25 -17.70
N PRO A 108 -1.73 -32.04 -18.74
CA PRO A 108 -1.91 -33.47 -18.62
C PRO A 108 -0.62 -34.21 -18.97
N SER A 109 -0.14 -34.92 -17.95
CA SER A 109 0.24 -36.35 -17.98
C SER A 109 1.45 -36.79 -18.82
N GLU A 110 2.44 -37.38 -18.15
CA GLU A 110 2.87 -38.80 -18.29
C GLU A 110 4.27 -38.98 -17.68
N GLN A 111 4.38 -39.77 -16.61
CA GLN A 111 4.89 -41.15 -16.64
C GLN A 111 6.40 -41.25 -16.99
N VAL A 112 7.22 -41.43 -15.94
CA VAL A 112 8.31 -42.41 -15.88
C VAL A 112 8.26 -43.04 -14.49
#